data_AF-A0A9N9IGP7-F1
#
_entry.id   AF-A0A9N9IGP7-F1
#
_cell.length_a   1.000
_cell.length_b   1.000
_cell.length_c   1.000
_cell.angle_alpha   90.00
_cell.angle_beta   90.00
_cell.angle_gamma   90.00
#
_symmetry.space_group_name_H-M   'P 1'
#
loop_
_entity.id
_entity.type
_entity.pdbx_description
1 polymer ?
#
loop_
_entity_poly.entity_id
_entity_poly.type
_entity_poly.pdbx_seq_one_letter_code
_entity_poly.pdbx_strand_id
1 'polypeptide(L)'
;NNLELQALIQTKRNYVQLKAYMLLHLANVHLLKSEFDDAEKVLSTLINWTTTHSILQHYEASITLALGLLNQSVGKVIEARNYYRAVEKITTNKELIILAKINRVLIELGNTIETILNEIRQESLVENGNVNSLKSTFHILEALASNDIIRTRDHLFESLKLSTTLCNDQLKAIALAVLGTLFYHTQNEQAEKMLKAAYQLSKGAHNDLWCLVAGVLLK
;
A
#
# COMPACT_ATOMS: atom_id res chain seq x y z
N ASN A 1 -24.86 -35.24 19.73
CA ASN A 1 -24.57 -34.50 20.99
C ASN A 1 -23.13 -33.95 21.11
N ASN A 2 -22.05 -34.73 21.28
CA ASN A 2 -20.68 -34.14 21.44
C ASN A 2 -20.08 -33.64 20.10
N LEU A 3 -20.26 -34.40 19.02
CA LEU A 3 -19.81 -34.02 17.67
C LEU A 3 -20.49 -32.74 17.15
N GLU A 4 -21.80 -32.58 17.39
CA GLU A 4 -22.54 -31.37 16.98
C GLU A 4 -22.11 -30.14 17.77
N LEU A 5 -21.82 -30.30 19.07
CA LEU A 5 -21.30 -29.21 19.89
C LEU A 5 -19.92 -28.75 19.41
N GLN A 6 -19.03 -29.69 19.08
CA GLN A 6 -17.71 -29.36 18.50
C GLN A 6 -17.84 -28.66 17.15
N ALA A 7 -18.74 -29.13 16.28
CA ALA A 7 -19.00 -28.49 14.98
C ALA A 7 -19.54 -27.05 15.14
N LEU A 8 -20.42 -26.82 16.12
CA LEU A 8 -20.96 -25.50 16.41
C LEU A 8 -19.86 -24.54 16.93
N ILE A 9 -19.00 -25.02 17.83
CA ILE A 9 -17.87 -24.24 18.35
C ILE A 9 -16.92 -23.86 17.22
N GLN A 10 -16.58 -24.80 16.33
CA GLN A 10 -15.70 -24.53 15.19
C GLN A 10 -16.34 -23.54 14.22
N THR A 11 -17.64 -23.68 13.93
CA THR A 11 -18.37 -22.73 13.06
C THR A 11 -18.35 -21.33 13.64
N LYS A 12 -18.57 -21.19 14.95
CA LYS A 12 -18.50 -19.89 15.63
C LYS A 12 -17.09 -19.29 15.54
N ARG A 13 -16.04 -20.09 15.72
CA ARG A 13 -14.64 -19.63 15.57
C ARG A 13 -14.35 -19.15 14.15
N ASN A 14 -14.78 -19.90 13.14
CA ASN A 14 -14.61 -19.53 11.73
C ASN A 14 -15.34 -18.22 11.41
N TYR A 15 -16.57 -18.04 11.91
CA TYR A 15 -17.33 -16.80 11.72
C TYR A 15 -16.58 -15.59 12.30
N VAL A 16 -16.04 -15.73 13.52
CA VAL A 16 -15.29 -14.65 14.19
C VAL A 16 -14.07 -14.23 13.37
N GLN A 17 -13.30 -15.20 12.88
CA GLN A 17 -12.13 -14.96 12.04
C GLN A 17 -12.50 -14.35 10.68
N LEU A 18 -13.52 -14.90 10.01
CA LEU A 18 -13.97 -14.41 8.72
C LEU A 18 -14.44 -12.95 8.82
N LYS A 19 -15.21 -12.60 9.85
CA LYS A 19 -15.66 -11.22 10.05
C LYS A 19 -14.49 -10.27 10.33
N ALA A 20 -13.51 -10.68 11.13
CA ALA A 20 -12.31 -9.87 11.37
C ALA A 20 -11.53 -9.64 10.06
N TYR A 21 -11.37 -10.69 9.25
CA TYR A 21 -10.73 -10.61 7.94
C TYR A 21 -11.49 -9.65 7.00
N MET A 22 -12.82 -9.77 6.91
CA MET A 22 -13.65 -8.89 6.09
C MET A 22 -13.55 -7.42 6.53
N LEU A 23 -13.57 -7.16 7.84
CA LEU A 23 -13.43 -5.80 8.37
C LEU A 23 -12.04 -5.20 8.05
N LEU A 24 -10.97 -6.00 8.15
CA LEU A 24 -9.63 -5.56 7.78
C LEU A 24 -9.55 -5.20 6.29
N HIS A 25 -10.09 -6.05 5.41
CA HIS A 25 -10.11 -5.77 3.98
C HIS A 25 -10.99 -4.57 3.63
N LEU A 26 -12.12 -4.40 4.30
CA LEU A 26 -12.97 -3.23 4.11
C LEU A 26 -12.26 -1.93 4.50
N ALA A 27 -11.54 -1.92 5.64
CA ALA A 27 -10.71 -0.78 6.03
C ALA A 27 -9.64 -0.47 4.97
N ASN A 28 -8.96 -1.50 4.44
CA ASN A 28 -7.98 -1.32 3.38
C ASN A 28 -8.60 -0.75 2.10
N VAL A 29 -9.82 -1.17 1.72
CA VAL A 29 -10.53 -0.59 0.57
C VAL A 29 -10.83 0.89 0.79
N HIS A 30 -11.30 1.28 1.97
CA HIS A 30 -11.54 2.68 2.29
C HIS A 30 -10.24 3.51 2.24
N LEU A 31 -9.14 2.99 2.80
CA LEU A 31 -7.81 3.62 2.69
C LEU A 31 -7.38 3.80 1.22
N LEU A 32 -7.57 2.77 0.41
CA LEU A 32 -7.24 2.77 -1.01
C LEU A 32 -8.09 3.74 -1.85
N LYS A 33 -9.27 4.14 -1.37
CA LYS A 33 -10.15 5.13 -1.99
C LYS A 33 -9.96 6.55 -1.43
N SER A 34 -9.09 6.70 -0.44
CA SER A 34 -8.94 7.94 0.32
C SER A 34 -10.18 8.30 1.17
N GLU A 35 -11.01 7.31 1.52
CA GLU A 35 -12.19 7.45 2.39
C GLU A 35 -11.76 7.29 3.88
N PHE A 36 -10.91 8.19 4.36
CA PHE A 36 -10.19 8.01 5.63
C PHE A 36 -11.08 7.94 6.88
N ASP A 37 -12.15 8.73 6.93
CA ASP A 37 -13.11 8.71 8.05
C ASP A 37 -13.81 7.35 8.17
N ASP A 38 -14.13 6.72 7.05
CA ASP A 38 -14.78 5.41 7.04
C ASP A 38 -13.77 4.30 7.34
N ALA A 39 -12.54 4.43 6.86
CA ALA A 39 -11.44 3.54 7.26
C ALA A 39 -11.24 3.56 8.79
N GLU A 40 -11.23 4.73 9.43
CA GLU A 40 -11.08 4.87 10.88
C GLU A 40 -12.22 4.19 11.66
N LYS A 41 -13.47 4.39 11.23
CA LYS A 41 -14.65 3.73 11.85
C LYS A 41 -14.58 2.21 11.72
N VAL A 42 -14.20 1.70 10.55
CA VAL A 42 -14.08 0.25 10.32
C VAL A 42 -12.92 -0.33 11.13
N LEU A 43 -11.76 0.34 11.21
CA LEU A 43 -10.64 -0.09 12.04
C LEU A 43 -11.00 -0.11 13.53
N SER A 44 -11.72 0.90 14.02
CA SER A 44 -12.22 0.93 15.40
C SER A 44 -13.15 -0.26 15.68
N THR A 45 -14.05 -0.57 14.72
CA THR A 45 -14.94 -1.74 14.79
C THR A 45 -14.15 -3.04 14.80
N LEU A 46 -13.11 -3.17 13.98
CA LEU A 46 -12.23 -4.34 13.92
C LEU A 46 -11.47 -4.54 15.24
N ILE A 47 -10.89 -3.48 15.81
CA ILE A 47 -10.17 -3.52 17.09
C ILE A 47 -11.11 -3.97 18.21
N ASN A 48 -12.31 -3.40 18.27
CA ASN A 48 -13.31 -3.81 19.25
C ASN A 48 -13.73 -5.29 19.06
N TRP A 49 -13.97 -5.71 17.81
CA TRP A 49 -14.35 -7.09 17.49
C TRP A 49 -13.28 -8.10 17.89
N THR A 50 -12.03 -7.82 17.54
CA THR A 50 -10.89 -8.71 17.79
C THR A 50 -10.50 -8.77 19.27
N THR A 51 -10.64 -7.65 19.99
CA THR A 51 -10.48 -7.61 21.45
C THR A 51 -11.58 -8.39 22.16
N THR A 52 -12.85 -8.15 21.80
CA THR A 52 -14.03 -8.83 22.40
C THR A 52 -13.95 -10.35 22.27
N HIS A 53 -13.38 -10.85 21.16
CA HIS A 53 -13.26 -12.29 20.90
C HIS A 53 -11.86 -12.86 21.17
N SER A 54 -10.97 -12.10 21.81
CA SER A 54 -9.61 -12.52 22.18
C SER A 54 -8.77 -13.07 21.02
N ILE A 55 -8.89 -12.46 19.83
CA ILE A 55 -8.13 -12.83 18.62
C ILE A 55 -7.21 -11.72 18.13
N LEU A 56 -7.08 -10.60 18.85
CA LEU A 56 -6.27 -9.44 18.46
C LEU A 56 -4.86 -9.82 18.00
N GLN A 57 -4.17 -10.71 18.71
CA GLN A 57 -2.81 -11.18 18.38
C GLN A 57 -2.65 -11.71 16.94
N HIS A 58 -3.71 -12.25 16.33
CA HIS A 58 -3.66 -12.75 14.95
C HIS A 58 -3.73 -11.63 13.89
N TYR A 59 -4.25 -10.47 14.28
CA TYR A 59 -4.50 -9.33 13.39
C TYR A 59 -3.68 -8.10 13.79
N GLU A 60 -2.97 -8.14 14.91
CA GLU A 60 -2.29 -7.00 15.52
C GLU A 60 -1.35 -6.30 14.53
N ALA A 61 -0.51 -7.07 13.84
CA ALA A 61 0.41 -6.52 12.84
C ALA A 61 -0.31 -5.83 11.68
N SER A 62 -1.37 -6.43 11.15
CA SER A 62 -2.14 -5.87 10.03
C SER A 62 -2.94 -4.64 10.44
N ILE A 63 -3.53 -4.65 11.65
CA ILE A 63 -4.22 -3.49 12.23
C ILE A 63 -3.21 -2.35 12.45
N THR A 64 -2.05 -2.66 13.03
CA THR A 64 -0.98 -1.68 13.27
C THR A 64 -0.50 -1.06 11.95
N LEU A 65 -0.32 -1.87 10.90
CA LEU A 65 0.03 -1.36 9.58
C LEU A 65 -1.05 -0.43 9.01
N ALA A 66 -2.33 -0.82 9.10
CA ALA A 66 -3.45 -0.03 8.61
C ALA A 66 -3.62 1.29 9.37
N LEU A 67 -3.38 1.30 10.69
CA LEU A 67 -3.32 2.52 11.49
C LEU A 67 -2.16 3.43 11.06
N GLY A 68 -1.00 2.85 10.73
CA GLY A 68 0.12 3.59 10.16
C GLY A 68 -0.25 4.28 8.85
N LEU A 69 -0.89 3.54 7.93
CA LEU A 69 -1.38 4.07 6.65
C LEU A 69 -2.37 5.21 6.86
N LEU A 70 -3.38 5.02 7.73
CA LEU A 70 -4.36 6.06 8.06
C LEU A 70 -3.68 7.33 8.57
N ASN A 71 -2.77 7.20 9.54
CA ASN A 71 -2.06 8.35 10.12
C ASN A 71 -1.20 9.06 9.08
N GLN A 72 -0.52 8.31 8.20
CA GLN A 72 0.26 8.88 7.11
C GLN A 72 -0.63 9.69 6.15
N SER A 73 -1.78 9.12 5.77
CA SER A 73 -2.73 9.75 4.85
C SER A 73 -3.34 11.06 5.37
N VAL A 74 -3.50 11.19 6.69
CA VAL A 74 -4.02 12.42 7.33
C VAL A 74 -2.92 13.37 7.83
N GLY A 75 -1.66 13.13 7.46
CA GLY A 75 -0.53 14.00 7.78
C GLY A 75 0.07 13.84 9.19
N LYS A 76 -0.37 12.83 9.96
CA LYS A 76 0.18 12.46 11.28
C LYS A 76 1.43 11.59 11.11
N VAL A 77 2.47 12.19 10.55
CA VAL A 77 3.67 11.49 10.06
C VAL A 77 4.49 10.84 11.17
N ILE A 78 4.55 11.46 12.35
CA ILE A 78 5.32 10.93 13.49
C ILE A 78 4.65 9.66 14.02
N GLU A 79 3.33 9.70 14.19
CA GLU A 79 2.50 8.59 14.61
C GLU A 79 2.57 7.45 13.61
N ALA A 80 2.44 7.75 12.31
CA ALA A 80 2.58 6.76 11.24
C ALA A 80 3.92 6.02 11.30
N ARG A 81 5.03 6.76 11.47
CA ARG A 81 6.36 6.16 11.62
C ARG A 81 6.45 5.22 12.83
N ASN A 82 5.84 5.60 13.95
CA ASN A 82 5.82 4.76 15.15
C ASN A 82 5.06 3.45 14.91
N TYR A 83 3.92 3.50 14.21
CA TYR A 83 3.19 2.30 13.80
C TYR A 83 4.02 1.39 12.90
N TYR A 84 4.69 1.93 11.87
CA TYR A 84 5.53 1.12 10.99
C TYR A 84 6.69 0.44 11.74
N ARG A 85 7.36 1.17 12.64
CA ARG A 85 8.40 0.58 13.51
C ARG A 85 7.85 -0.47 14.46
N ALA A 86 6.59 -0.37 14.88
CA ALA A 86 5.95 -1.38 15.71
C ALA A 86 5.67 -2.65 14.90
N VAL A 87 5.17 -2.54 13.66
CA VAL A 87 4.95 -3.69 12.75
C VAL A 87 6.23 -4.52 12.62
N GLU A 88 7.37 -3.87 12.37
CA GLU A 88 8.68 -4.53 12.23
C GLU A 88 9.07 -5.37 13.46
N LYS A 89 8.54 -5.07 14.66
CA LYS A 89 8.88 -5.76 15.91
C LYS A 89 7.89 -6.86 16.31
N ILE A 90 6.63 -6.75 15.89
CA ILE A 90 5.54 -7.61 16.38
C ILE A 90 5.19 -8.74 15.42
N THR A 91 5.75 -8.78 14.22
CA THR A 91 5.47 -9.82 13.22
C THR A 91 6.73 -10.43 12.65
N THR A 92 6.61 -11.68 12.21
CA THR A 92 7.61 -12.37 11.38
C THR A 92 7.18 -12.44 9.90
N ASN A 93 5.99 -11.91 9.57
CA ASN A 93 5.51 -11.85 8.19
C ASN A 93 6.30 -10.79 7.41
N LYS A 94 7.16 -11.26 6.50
CA LYS A 94 8.04 -10.40 5.70
C LYS A 94 7.29 -9.43 4.79
N GLU A 95 6.14 -9.80 4.25
CA GLU A 95 5.36 -8.88 3.40
C GLU A 95 4.91 -7.65 4.19
N LEU A 96 4.41 -7.86 5.42
CA LEU A 96 4.00 -6.76 6.30
C LEU A 96 5.20 -5.90 6.73
N ILE A 97 6.35 -6.52 7.00
CA ILE A 97 7.60 -5.82 7.33
C ILE A 97 8.05 -4.96 6.15
N ILE A 98 8.09 -5.52 4.94
CA ILE A 98 8.48 -4.81 3.73
C ILE A 98 7.52 -3.64 3.47
N LEU A 99 6.21 -3.85 3.61
CA LEU A 99 5.22 -2.77 3.46
C LEU A 99 5.43 -1.66 4.49
N ALA A 100 5.71 -1.99 5.75
CA ALA A 100 6.02 -0.99 6.77
C ALA A 100 7.30 -0.20 6.43
N LYS A 101 8.36 -0.87 5.98
CA LYS A 101 9.62 -0.25 5.53
C LYS A 101 9.40 0.68 4.35
N ILE A 102 8.67 0.24 3.32
CA ILE A 102 8.30 1.05 2.14
C ILE A 102 7.60 2.34 2.56
N ASN A 103 6.60 2.24 3.43
CA ASN A 103 5.85 3.43 3.84
C ASN A 103 6.68 4.38 4.72
N ARG A 104 7.59 3.84 5.54
CA ARG A 104 8.57 4.65 6.27
C ARG A 104 9.53 5.39 5.33
N VAL A 105 9.98 4.74 4.25
CA VAL A 105 10.80 5.39 3.21
C VAL A 105 10.04 6.52 2.52
N LEU A 106 8.76 6.31 2.20
CA LEU A 106 7.92 7.35 1.59
C LEU A 106 7.77 8.59 2.49
N ILE A 107 7.72 8.39 3.80
CA ILE A 107 7.74 9.48 4.78
C ILE A 107 9.10 10.21 4.81
N GLU A 108 10.19 9.47 4.62
CA GLU A 108 11.57 9.94 4.81
C GLU A 108 12.26 10.34 3.49
N LEU A 109 11.52 10.45 2.37
CA LEU A 109 12.04 10.71 1.02
C LEU A 109 13.22 11.71 1.05
N GLY A 110 14.44 11.18 0.84
CA GLY A 110 15.72 11.83 1.15
C GLY A 110 16.86 10.81 1.39
N ASN A 111 17.94 11.22 2.08
CA ASN A 111 19.23 10.49 2.22
C ASN A 111 19.18 9.04 2.74
N THR A 112 18.02 8.51 3.18
CA THR A 112 17.87 7.19 3.80
C THR A 112 17.26 6.14 2.86
N ILE A 113 16.86 6.53 1.64
CA ILE A 113 16.19 5.62 0.70
C ILE A 113 17.11 4.45 0.30
N GLU A 114 18.40 4.70 0.00
CA GLU A 114 19.31 3.68 -0.53
C GLU A 114 19.60 2.54 0.47
N THR A 115 19.74 2.85 1.77
CA THR A 115 19.95 1.83 2.81
C THR A 115 18.74 0.92 2.94
N ILE A 116 17.53 1.48 2.98
CA ILE A 116 16.31 0.69 3.14
C ILE A 116 15.97 -0.06 1.85
N LEU A 117 16.25 0.51 0.68
CA LEU A 117 16.13 -0.20 -0.59
C LEU A 117 17.05 -1.42 -0.65
N ASN A 118 18.28 -1.30 -0.13
CA ASN A 118 19.20 -2.44 -0.05
C ASN A 118 18.69 -3.53 0.91
N GLU A 119 18.12 -3.15 2.06
CA GLU A 119 17.48 -4.10 2.98
C GLU A 119 16.30 -4.84 2.30
N ILE A 120 15.40 -4.10 1.65
CA ILE A 120 14.25 -4.67 0.94
C ILE A 120 14.72 -5.60 -0.18
N ARG A 121 15.78 -5.22 -0.93
CA ARG A 121 16.34 -6.04 -2.00
C ARG A 121 16.86 -7.37 -1.47
N GLN A 122 17.62 -7.37 -0.37
CA GLN A 122 18.12 -8.58 0.28
C GLN A 122 16.98 -9.49 0.77
N GLU A 123 15.93 -8.91 1.36
CA GLU A 123 14.78 -9.67 1.86
C GLU A 123 13.90 -10.24 0.71
N SER A 124 13.80 -9.53 -0.41
CA SER A 124 13.00 -9.93 -1.59
C SER A 124 13.63 -11.03 -2.45
N LEU A 125 14.96 -11.20 -2.40
CA LEU A 125 15.71 -12.19 -3.18
C LEU A 125 15.61 -13.61 -2.59
N VAL A 126 15.13 -13.76 -1.36
CA VAL A 126 15.11 -15.03 -0.62
C VAL A 126 13.80 -15.83 -0.85
N GLU A 127 12.77 -15.23 -1.45
CA GLU A 127 11.46 -15.89 -1.62
C GLU A 127 11.01 -16.03 -3.08
N ASN A 128 10.72 -17.27 -3.48
CA ASN A 128 10.08 -17.64 -4.76
C ASN A 128 8.58 -17.28 -4.83
N GLY A 129 8.11 -16.34 -4.01
CA GLY A 129 6.72 -15.91 -3.96
C GLY A 129 6.35 -14.91 -5.06
N ASN A 130 5.06 -14.58 -5.17
CA ASN A 130 4.53 -13.56 -6.10
C ASN A 130 4.86 -12.13 -5.63
N VAL A 131 6.15 -11.84 -5.44
CA VAL A 131 6.72 -10.56 -4.97
C VAL A 131 6.69 -9.50 -6.09
N ASN A 132 6.04 -9.76 -7.22
CA ASN A 132 6.06 -8.89 -8.39
C ASN A 132 5.37 -7.53 -8.12
N SER A 133 4.35 -7.50 -7.27
CA SER A 133 3.71 -6.24 -6.83
C SER A 133 4.67 -5.39 -6.00
N LEU A 134 5.39 -6.04 -5.07
CA LEU A 134 6.44 -5.39 -4.27
C LEU A 134 7.61 -4.92 -5.15
N LYS A 135 8.01 -5.68 -6.17
CA LYS A 135 9.02 -5.27 -7.16
C LYS A 135 8.57 -4.03 -7.97
N SER A 136 7.31 -3.98 -8.38
CA SER A 136 6.75 -2.80 -9.06
C SER A 136 6.79 -1.56 -8.16
N THR A 137 6.41 -1.69 -6.89
CA THR A 137 6.53 -0.60 -5.91
C THR A 137 7.99 -0.20 -5.70
N PHE A 138 8.91 -1.16 -5.64
CA PHE A 138 10.34 -0.92 -5.46
C PHE A 138 10.93 -0.08 -6.60
N HIS A 139 10.59 -0.39 -7.85
CA HIS A 139 11.02 0.42 -8.97
C HIS A 139 10.47 1.85 -8.93
N ILE A 140 9.24 2.07 -8.42
CA ILE A 140 8.74 3.44 -8.21
C ILE A 140 9.60 4.16 -7.16
N LEU A 141 9.96 3.49 -6.06
CA LEU A 141 10.83 4.09 -5.05
C LEU A 141 12.23 4.39 -5.58
N GLU A 142 12.84 3.49 -6.35
CA GLU A 142 14.13 3.72 -7.01
C GLU A 142 14.07 4.92 -7.96
N ALA A 143 12.96 5.07 -8.70
CA ALA A 143 12.75 6.22 -9.56
C ALA A 143 12.66 7.53 -8.75
N LEU A 144 11.90 7.54 -7.65
CA LEU A 144 11.77 8.72 -6.79
C LEU A 144 13.08 9.09 -6.06
N ALA A 145 13.97 8.12 -5.84
CA ALA A 145 15.27 8.33 -5.22
C ALA A 145 16.37 8.73 -6.20
N SER A 146 16.16 8.51 -7.50
CA SER A 146 17.16 8.74 -8.53
C SER A 146 17.26 10.22 -8.88
N ASN A 147 18.49 10.74 -8.90
CA ASN A 147 18.78 12.08 -9.42
C ASN A 147 19.05 12.08 -10.94
N ASP A 148 18.97 10.92 -11.60
CA ASP A 148 19.17 10.75 -13.03
C ASP A 148 17.83 10.49 -13.73
N ILE A 149 17.47 11.37 -14.67
CA ILE A 149 16.24 11.31 -15.47
C ILE A 149 16.14 10.00 -16.27
N ILE A 150 17.25 9.48 -16.81
CA ILE A 150 17.26 8.26 -17.62
C ILE A 150 16.95 7.05 -16.74
N ARG A 151 17.62 6.93 -15.60
CA ARG A 151 17.36 5.84 -14.64
C ARG A 151 15.95 5.92 -14.06
N THR A 152 15.49 7.11 -13.73
CA THR A 152 14.12 7.36 -13.25
C THR A 152 13.10 6.81 -14.24
N ARG A 153 13.26 7.17 -15.51
CA ARG A 153 12.41 6.68 -16.61
C ARG A 153 12.43 5.16 -16.72
N ASP A 154 13.61 4.56 -16.74
CA ASP A 154 13.76 3.11 -16.94
C ASP A 154 13.10 2.31 -15.81
N HIS A 155 13.28 2.73 -14.56
CA HIS A 155 12.60 2.16 -13.41
C HIS A 155 11.07 2.31 -13.49
N LEU A 156 10.57 3.48 -13.87
CA LEU A 156 9.13 3.71 -13.99
C LEU A 156 8.50 2.85 -15.11
N PHE A 157 9.19 2.63 -16.22
CA PHE A 157 8.70 1.73 -17.28
C PHE A 157 8.66 0.28 -16.83
N GLU A 158 9.67 -0.22 -16.11
CA GLU A 158 9.63 -1.57 -15.54
C GLU A 158 8.49 -1.70 -14.52
N SER A 159 8.26 -0.68 -13.69
CA SER A 159 7.11 -0.66 -12.79
C SER A 159 5.77 -0.70 -13.54
N LEU A 160 5.63 0.08 -14.62
CA LEU A 160 4.42 0.10 -15.44
C LEU A 160 4.15 -1.26 -16.11
N LYS A 161 5.20 -1.92 -16.60
CA LYS A 161 5.13 -3.26 -17.19
C LYS A 161 4.71 -4.32 -16.17
N LEU A 162 5.31 -4.30 -14.98
CA LEU A 162 4.96 -5.22 -13.89
C LEU A 162 3.52 -4.99 -13.41
N SER A 163 3.15 -3.75 -13.12
CA SER A 163 1.77 -3.40 -12.70
C SER A 163 0.73 -3.75 -13.76
N THR A 164 1.09 -3.68 -15.04
CA THR A 164 0.24 -4.18 -16.15
C THR A 164 0.06 -5.67 -16.14
N THR A 165 1.13 -6.43 -15.96
CA THR A 165 1.08 -7.89 -15.87
C THR A 165 0.27 -8.36 -14.66
N LEU A 166 0.29 -7.59 -13.58
CA LEU A 166 -0.41 -7.89 -12.32
C LEU A 166 -1.85 -7.37 -12.26
N CYS A 167 -2.33 -6.70 -13.31
CA CYS A 167 -3.62 -5.99 -13.29
C CYS A 167 -3.78 -5.04 -12.08
N ASN A 168 -2.69 -4.41 -11.63
CA ASN A 168 -2.72 -3.46 -10.52
C ASN A 168 -2.88 -2.04 -11.05
N ASP A 169 -4.14 -1.60 -11.16
CA ASP A 169 -4.48 -0.30 -11.75
C ASP A 169 -4.02 0.90 -10.92
N GLN A 170 -3.89 0.74 -9.60
CA GLN A 170 -3.35 1.79 -8.74
C GLN A 170 -1.86 2.02 -9.01
N LEU A 171 -1.05 0.95 -9.04
CA LEU A 171 0.37 1.09 -9.35
C LEU A 171 0.59 1.60 -10.78
N LYS A 172 -0.25 1.20 -11.75
CA LYS A 172 -0.23 1.79 -13.09
C LYS A 172 -0.50 3.29 -13.05
N ALA A 173 -1.54 3.72 -12.34
CA ALA A 173 -1.90 5.12 -12.24
C ALA A 173 -0.76 5.95 -11.63
N ILE A 174 -0.12 5.44 -10.57
CA ILE A 174 1.04 6.08 -9.94
C ILE A 174 2.21 6.18 -10.92
N ALA A 175 2.61 5.07 -11.56
CA ALA A 175 3.72 5.07 -12.51
C ALA A 175 3.49 6.04 -13.68
N LEU A 176 2.27 6.08 -14.22
CA LEU A 176 1.87 7.00 -15.29
C LEU A 176 1.86 8.46 -14.82
N ALA A 177 1.40 8.75 -13.61
CA ALA A 177 1.41 10.10 -13.06
C ALA A 177 2.84 10.64 -12.89
N VAL A 178 3.75 9.80 -12.37
CA VAL A 178 5.17 10.18 -12.21
C VAL A 178 5.87 10.33 -13.56
N LEU A 179 5.64 9.40 -14.51
CA LEU A 179 6.17 9.51 -15.89
C LEU A 179 5.65 10.77 -16.60
N GLY A 180 4.36 11.05 -16.47
CA GLY A 180 3.74 12.24 -17.05
C GLY A 180 4.37 13.51 -16.50
N THR A 181 4.63 13.57 -15.19
CA THR A 181 5.34 14.69 -14.55
C THR A 181 6.77 14.82 -15.07
N LEU A 182 7.49 13.70 -15.20
CA LEU A 182 8.88 13.67 -15.71
C LEU A 182 8.97 14.21 -17.15
N PHE A 183 8.00 13.87 -17.99
CA PHE A 183 7.97 14.28 -19.40
C PHE A 183 7.28 15.62 -19.65
N TYR A 184 6.64 16.23 -18.65
CA TYR A 184 5.82 17.43 -18.82
C TYR A 184 6.56 18.57 -19.53
N HIS A 185 7.82 18.82 -19.14
CA HIS A 185 8.64 19.89 -19.70
C HIS A 185 9.40 19.52 -20.98
N THR A 186 9.38 18.24 -21.40
CA THR A 186 10.20 17.76 -22.53
C THR A 186 9.37 17.18 -23.68
N GLN A 187 8.23 16.55 -23.39
CA GLN A 187 7.37 15.86 -24.36
C GLN A 187 5.89 16.03 -23.97
N ASN A 188 5.39 17.26 -24.13
CA ASN A 188 4.09 17.67 -23.57
C ASN A 188 2.91 16.77 -24.01
N GLU A 189 2.83 16.39 -25.29
CA GLU A 189 1.72 15.54 -25.78
C GLU A 189 1.74 14.12 -25.16
N GLN A 190 2.93 13.54 -25.01
CA GLN A 190 3.09 12.22 -24.39
C GLN A 190 2.83 12.29 -22.88
N ALA A 191 3.31 13.34 -22.22
CA ALA A 191 3.03 13.62 -20.83
C ALA A 191 1.52 13.75 -20.57
N GLU A 192 0.82 14.52 -21.41
CA GLU A 192 -0.63 14.70 -21.33
C GLU A 192 -1.38 13.36 -21.48
N LYS A 193 -0.99 12.53 -22.44
CA LYS A 193 -1.56 11.17 -22.61
C LYS A 193 -1.37 10.31 -21.36
N MET A 194 -0.19 10.33 -20.76
CA MET A 194 0.12 9.58 -19.54
C MET A 194 -0.69 10.09 -18.34
N LEU A 195 -0.74 11.41 -18.13
CA LEU A 195 -1.50 12.03 -17.05
C LEU A 195 -3.01 11.78 -17.21
N LYS A 196 -3.55 11.88 -18.43
CA LYS A 196 -4.96 11.53 -18.71
C LYS A 196 -5.26 10.07 -18.39
N ALA A 197 -4.38 9.15 -18.76
CA ALA A 197 -4.53 7.73 -18.43
C ALA A 197 -4.50 7.51 -16.91
N ALA A 198 -3.56 8.12 -16.19
CA ALA A 198 -3.48 8.07 -14.73
C ALA A 198 -4.77 8.60 -14.06
N TYR A 199 -5.31 9.71 -14.57
CA TYR A 199 -6.56 10.28 -14.09
C TYR A 199 -7.75 9.34 -14.29
N GLN A 200 -7.92 8.74 -15.48
CA GLN A 200 -9.04 7.83 -15.74
C GLN A 200 -8.98 6.57 -14.88
N LEU A 201 -7.79 5.99 -14.68
CA LEU A 201 -7.58 4.85 -13.79
C LEU A 201 -7.96 5.22 -12.34
N SER A 202 -7.49 6.36 -11.86
CA SER A 202 -7.78 6.84 -10.50
C SER A 202 -9.27 7.11 -10.29
N LYS A 203 -9.94 7.66 -11.31
CA LYS A 203 -11.38 7.91 -11.30
C LYS A 203 -12.17 6.61 -11.25
N GLY A 204 -11.79 5.61 -12.06
CA GLY A 204 -12.39 4.28 -12.01
C GLY A 204 -12.22 3.61 -10.63
N ALA A 205 -11.08 3.84 -9.99
CA ALA A 205 -10.79 3.35 -8.64
C ALA A 205 -11.48 4.14 -7.51
N HIS A 206 -12.22 5.21 -7.82
CA HIS A 206 -12.82 6.11 -6.84
C HIS A 206 -11.79 6.67 -5.84
N ASN A 207 -10.60 7.03 -6.34
CA ASN A 207 -9.57 7.66 -5.52
C ASN A 207 -9.39 9.13 -5.91
N ASP A 208 -10.04 10.00 -5.15
CA ASP A 208 -10.07 11.44 -5.42
C ASP A 208 -8.69 12.10 -5.28
N LEU A 209 -7.86 11.60 -4.36
CA LEU A 209 -6.51 12.12 -4.15
C LEU A 209 -5.64 11.91 -5.40
N TRP A 210 -5.66 10.70 -5.97
CA TRP A 210 -4.88 10.44 -7.20
C TRP A 210 -5.49 11.10 -8.44
N CYS A 211 -6.81 11.30 -8.47
CA CYS A 211 -7.43 12.15 -9.49
C CYS A 211 -6.88 13.58 -9.43
N LEU A 212 -6.77 14.14 -8.22
CA LEU A 212 -6.19 15.47 -8.02
C LEU A 212 -4.74 15.49 -8.49
N VAL A 213 -3.90 14.56 -8.03
CA VAL A 213 -2.47 14.49 -8.38
C VAL A 213 -2.26 14.39 -9.90
N ALA A 214 -2.99 13.50 -10.57
CA ALA A 214 -2.89 13.34 -12.03
C ALA A 214 -3.49 14.54 -12.80
N GLY A 215 -4.50 15.20 -12.24
CA GLY A 215 -5.21 16.31 -12.87
C GLY A 215 -4.53 17.67 -12.75
N VAL A 216 -3.67 17.90 -11.75
CA VAL A 216 -3.03 19.21 -11.49
C VAL A 216 -2.26 19.75 -12.71
N LEU A 217 -1.64 18.86 -13.49
CA LEU A 217 -0.87 19.21 -14.69
C LEU A 217 -1.69 19.16 -15.99
N LEU A 218 -2.93 18.67 -15.93
CA LEU A 218 -3.89 18.69 -17.04
C LEU A 218 -4.69 19.99 -16.98
N LYS A 219 -4.13 21.06 -17.57
CA LYS A 219 -4.83 22.34 -17.75
C LYS A 219 -5.31 22.48 -19.18
#